data_AF-A0A239BPS5-F1
#
_entry.id   AF-A0A239BPS5-F1
#
_cell.length_a   1.000
_cell.length_b   1.000
_cell.length_c   1.000
_cell.angle_alpha   90.00
_cell.angle_beta   90.00
_cell.angle_gamma   90.00
#
_symmetry.space_group_name_H-M   'P 1'
#
loop_
_entity.id
_entity.type
_entity.pdbx_description
1 polymer ?
#
loop_
_entity_poly.entity_id
_entity_poly.type
_entity_poly.pdbx_seq_one_letter_code
_entity_poly.pdbx_strand_id
1 'polypeptide(L)'
;MRVGLLQLNPKVGDLAGNAARVEAAYARAAAQGAELCLTPELAMTGYPPRDMLLYAGFARAAFAEAEQLAARLGQRFPGGPALLLGCPEPNASGRGKALYNAALLCEGGSIRARFRKALLPTYDVFDEARYFEPGDASGAARIMTHRGVRLCVTICEDLWNDKDYWPHRLYPVDPVEAAMAAGAQAIVNLSASPFSLRKQALRRDMLSSIATKRGLPLAYCNQVGGNDELVFDGRSALYAACGALAARAASFSEDVLVAELFAPAAAELPEEDLSAPAETWRALVLGTRDYFAKCGFQKALLGLSGGIDSAVVAAVAAEAVGPENVTGVLMPSPWSSQGSVDDSLELARTLGIHTRTIPIAPLMRAFDESLAESFGALAPGIGPGTTEENVQSRIRGNLLMALSNKTGALLLTTGNKSELAVGYCTIYGDMSGGFAVISDLPKTQVYALARYVNAIKGRAVPQAIIDKAPSAELKPDQTDQDTLPPYEVLDAILALHIEKEHTAAEIVAAGFEPETVARVCALVKGAEFKRRQAAPGVKVAWRSFGSGWRMPLAAAPLP
;
A
#
# COMPACT_ATOMS: atom_id res chain seq x y z
N MET A 1 -24.82 10.47 -21.57
CA MET A 1 -23.53 11.15 -21.38
C MET A 1 -22.53 10.07 -21.06
N ARG A 2 -21.63 9.76 -21.99
CA ARG A 2 -20.54 8.80 -21.83
C ARG A 2 -19.39 9.42 -21.07
N VAL A 3 -19.04 8.80 -19.95
CA VAL A 3 -17.87 9.16 -19.15
C VAL A 3 -16.78 8.11 -19.33
N GLY A 4 -15.54 8.57 -19.50
CA GLY A 4 -14.34 7.76 -19.54
C GLY A 4 -13.57 7.87 -18.22
N LEU A 5 -13.49 6.79 -17.45
CA LEU A 5 -12.67 6.71 -16.24
C LEU A 5 -11.29 6.19 -16.64
N LEU A 6 -10.29 7.06 -16.56
CA LEU A 6 -8.91 6.76 -16.91
C LEU A 6 -8.23 6.22 -15.65
N GLN A 7 -8.28 4.91 -15.42
CA GLN A 7 -7.65 4.28 -14.26
C GLN A 7 -6.15 4.10 -14.53
N LEU A 8 -5.34 5.01 -13.96
CA LEU A 8 -3.92 5.14 -14.29
C LEU A 8 -3.01 4.73 -13.14
N ASN A 9 -1.79 4.29 -13.49
CA ASN A 9 -0.67 4.02 -12.60
C ASN A 9 0.44 5.09 -12.78
N PRO A 10 0.23 6.31 -12.25
CA PRO A 10 1.21 7.37 -12.36
C PRO A 10 2.48 7.05 -11.54
N LYS A 11 3.61 7.54 -12.01
CA LYS A 11 4.88 7.50 -11.28
C LYS A 11 5.09 8.85 -10.60
N VAL A 12 5.31 8.84 -9.28
CA VAL A 12 5.52 10.08 -8.53
C VAL A 12 6.69 10.86 -9.11
N GLY A 13 6.45 12.12 -9.48
CA GLY A 13 7.46 13.04 -10.03
C GLY A 13 7.70 12.97 -11.54
N ASP A 14 7.22 11.93 -12.24
CA ASP A 14 7.40 11.75 -13.70
C ASP A 14 6.36 12.54 -14.50
N LEU A 15 6.47 13.87 -14.51
CA LEU A 15 5.43 14.76 -15.07
C LEU A 15 5.15 14.46 -16.55
N ALA A 16 6.20 14.32 -17.36
CA ALA A 16 6.07 14.05 -18.79
C ALA A 16 5.52 12.64 -19.07
N GLY A 17 6.01 11.62 -18.36
CA GLY A 17 5.50 10.26 -18.50
C GLY A 17 4.06 10.13 -18.03
N ASN A 18 3.68 10.80 -16.95
CA ASN A 18 2.29 10.85 -16.48
C ASN A 18 1.38 11.57 -17.49
N ALA A 19 1.83 12.68 -18.08
CA ALA A 19 1.08 13.37 -19.13
C ALA A 19 0.88 12.47 -20.36
N ALA A 20 1.90 11.72 -20.77
CA ALA A 20 1.82 10.76 -21.87
C ALA A 20 0.84 9.60 -21.56
N ARG A 21 0.82 9.09 -20.31
CA ARG A 21 -0.16 8.09 -19.87
C ARG A 21 -1.59 8.62 -19.94
N VAL A 22 -1.83 9.84 -19.45
CA VAL A 22 -3.14 10.51 -19.54
C VAL A 22 -3.55 10.66 -21.00
N GLU A 23 -2.66 11.14 -21.87
CA GLU A 23 -2.93 11.31 -23.30
C GLU A 23 -3.28 9.98 -24.00
N ALA A 24 -2.55 8.91 -23.72
CA ALA A 24 -2.83 7.59 -24.29
C ALA A 24 -4.17 7.02 -23.80
N ALA A 25 -4.50 7.19 -22.53
CA ALA A 25 -5.79 6.77 -21.98
C ALA A 25 -6.96 7.62 -22.51
N TYR A 26 -6.77 8.93 -22.62
CA TYR A 26 -7.71 9.86 -23.23
C TYR A 26 -8.00 9.49 -24.68
N ALA A 27 -6.97 9.16 -25.47
CA ALA A 27 -7.14 8.73 -26.86
C ALA A 27 -8.02 7.47 -26.97
N ARG A 28 -7.80 6.48 -26.10
CA ARG A 28 -8.61 5.25 -26.03
C ARG A 28 -10.06 5.56 -25.64
N ALA A 29 -10.28 6.45 -24.66
CA ALA A 29 -11.62 6.82 -24.24
C ALA A 29 -12.37 7.61 -25.33
N ALA A 30 -11.69 8.54 -25.99
CA ALA A 30 -12.23 9.32 -27.11
C ALA A 30 -12.65 8.41 -28.28
N ALA A 31 -11.83 7.40 -28.62
CA ALA A 31 -12.16 6.41 -29.65
C ALA A 31 -13.40 5.56 -29.31
N GLN A 32 -13.72 5.39 -28.02
CA GLN A 32 -14.92 4.71 -27.54
C GLN A 32 -16.14 5.65 -27.40
N GLY A 33 -16.00 6.92 -27.81
CA GLY A 33 -17.07 7.90 -27.80
C GLY A 33 -17.31 8.56 -26.43
N ALA A 34 -16.29 8.61 -25.56
CA ALA A 34 -16.40 9.38 -24.32
C ALA A 34 -16.68 10.87 -24.62
N GLU A 35 -17.54 11.48 -23.80
CA GLU A 35 -17.90 12.91 -23.88
C GLU A 35 -17.20 13.71 -22.76
N LEU A 36 -16.85 13.04 -21.67
CA LEU A 36 -16.11 13.57 -20.53
C LEU A 36 -15.15 12.47 -20.02
N CYS A 37 -13.88 12.80 -19.81
CA CYS A 37 -12.90 11.91 -19.21
C CYS A 37 -12.51 12.39 -17.81
N LEU A 38 -12.18 11.46 -16.92
CA LEU A 38 -11.69 11.72 -15.57
C LEU A 38 -10.39 10.98 -15.36
N THR A 39 -9.38 11.65 -14.79
CA THR A 39 -8.19 10.98 -14.25
C THR A 39 -8.36 10.67 -12.76
N PRO A 40 -7.42 9.94 -12.13
CA PRO A 40 -7.30 9.90 -10.68
C PRO A 40 -6.90 11.27 -10.12
N GLU A 41 -6.96 11.38 -8.79
CA GLU A 41 -6.44 12.52 -8.04
C GLU A 41 -4.93 12.71 -8.26
N LEU A 42 -4.49 13.97 -8.42
CA LEU A 42 -3.08 14.33 -8.66
C LEU A 42 -2.36 13.51 -9.74
N ALA A 43 -3.08 13.02 -10.75
CA ALA A 43 -2.53 12.17 -11.82
C ALA A 43 -1.28 12.75 -12.50
N MET A 44 -1.17 14.08 -12.62
CA MET A 44 0.00 14.74 -13.20
C MET A 44 1.29 14.51 -12.41
N THR A 45 1.21 14.53 -11.07
CA THR A 45 2.37 14.32 -10.22
C THR A 45 2.51 12.89 -9.73
N GLY A 46 1.45 12.08 -9.84
CA GLY A 46 1.28 10.86 -9.07
C GLY A 46 0.94 11.15 -7.61
N TYR A 47 0.47 10.13 -6.88
CA TYR A 47 0.05 10.23 -5.49
C TYR A 47 0.69 9.13 -4.61
N PRO A 48 1.17 9.44 -3.39
CA PRO A 48 1.37 10.78 -2.82
C PRO A 48 2.76 11.36 -3.19
N PRO A 49 2.87 12.61 -3.67
CA PRO A 49 4.16 13.24 -3.97
C PRO A 49 4.91 13.76 -2.73
N ARG A 50 4.26 13.79 -1.55
CA ARG A 50 4.82 14.23 -0.26
C ARG A 50 5.52 15.60 -0.39
N ASP A 51 6.66 15.78 0.29
CA ASP A 51 7.41 17.03 0.35
C ASP A 51 7.91 17.54 -1.02
N MET A 52 7.82 16.76 -2.12
CA MET A 52 8.02 17.32 -3.47
C MET A 52 7.11 18.52 -3.73
N LEU A 53 5.93 18.55 -3.12
CA LEU A 53 4.97 19.66 -3.18
C LEU A 53 5.48 20.95 -2.51
N LEU A 54 6.42 20.86 -1.57
CA LEU A 54 7.03 22.05 -0.95
C LEU A 54 8.01 22.76 -1.90
N TYR A 55 8.48 22.07 -2.94
CA TYR A 55 9.34 22.66 -3.97
C TYR A 55 8.50 23.38 -5.01
N ALA A 56 8.40 24.71 -4.89
CA ALA A 56 7.58 25.52 -5.79
C ALA A 56 7.91 25.32 -7.29
N GLY A 57 9.16 24.99 -7.63
CA GLY A 57 9.55 24.63 -9.00
C GLY A 57 8.85 23.38 -9.52
N PHE A 58 8.72 22.33 -8.68
CA PHE A 58 8.03 21.10 -9.03
C PHE A 58 6.54 21.33 -9.26
N ALA A 59 5.86 22.03 -8.35
CA ALA A 59 4.44 22.32 -8.50
C ALA A 59 4.12 23.20 -9.72
N ARG A 60 4.95 24.22 -10.00
CA ARG A 60 4.81 25.03 -11.21
C ARG A 60 5.04 24.22 -12.48
N ALA A 61 6.03 23.33 -12.49
CA ALA A 61 6.29 22.46 -13.62
C ALA A 61 5.12 21.49 -13.87
N ALA A 62 4.54 20.92 -12.81
CA ALA A 62 3.37 20.04 -12.93
C ALA A 62 2.17 20.77 -13.53
N PHE A 63 1.89 22.00 -13.07
CA PHE A 63 0.80 22.81 -13.61
C PHE A 63 1.05 23.23 -15.07
N ALA A 64 2.28 23.64 -15.40
CA ALA A 64 2.66 23.99 -16.77
C ALA A 64 2.57 22.79 -17.72
N GLU A 65 2.95 21.58 -17.29
CA GLU A 65 2.78 20.37 -18.09
C GLU A 65 1.29 20.04 -18.29
N ALA A 66 0.43 20.31 -17.30
CA ALA A 66 -1.03 20.16 -17.46
C ALA A 66 -1.58 21.14 -18.52
N GLU A 67 -1.10 22.39 -18.57
CA GLU A 67 -1.45 23.35 -19.62
C GLU A 67 -1.00 22.87 -21.01
N GLN A 68 0.23 22.36 -21.11
CA GLN A 68 0.75 21.82 -22.36
C GLN A 68 -0.02 20.58 -22.81
N LEU A 69 -0.35 19.67 -21.89
CA LEU A 69 -1.18 18.50 -22.17
C LEU A 69 -2.55 18.92 -22.69
N ALA A 70 -3.22 19.89 -22.05
CA ALA A 70 -4.49 20.41 -22.54
C ALA A 70 -4.39 20.93 -23.98
N ALA A 71 -3.34 21.69 -24.30
CA ALA A 71 -3.08 22.19 -25.65
C ALA A 71 -2.84 21.05 -26.66
N ARG A 72 -2.02 20.05 -26.31
CA ARG A 72 -1.78 18.85 -27.14
C ARG A 72 -3.08 18.10 -27.43
N LEU A 73 -3.91 17.89 -26.41
CA LEU A 73 -5.20 17.21 -26.55
C LEU A 73 -6.13 17.98 -27.50
N GLY A 74 -6.24 19.31 -27.37
CA GLY A 74 -7.06 20.13 -28.26
C GLY A 74 -6.60 20.13 -29.72
N GLN A 75 -5.28 20.03 -29.94
CA GLN A 75 -4.71 19.95 -31.29
C GLN A 75 -4.91 18.56 -31.92
N ARG A 76 -4.67 17.49 -31.15
CA ARG A 76 -4.70 16.10 -31.66
C ARG A 76 -6.10 15.52 -31.72
N PHE A 77 -7.01 16.00 -30.88
CA PHE A 77 -8.40 15.56 -30.83
C PHE A 77 -9.35 16.75 -30.93
N PRO A 78 -9.43 17.44 -32.10
CA PRO A 78 -10.38 18.53 -32.28
C PRO A 78 -11.83 18.06 -32.02
N GLY A 79 -12.52 18.72 -31.10
CA GLY A 79 -13.86 18.30 -30.66
C GLY A 79 -13.88 17.03 -29.79
N GLY A 80 -12.73 16.60 -29.27
CA GLY A 80 -12.62 15.50 -28.31
C GLY A 80 -13.31 15.77 -26.97
N PRO A 81 -13.41 14.74 -26.09
CA PRO A 81 -14.04 14.89 -24.79
C PRO A 81 -13.41 15.98 -23.92
N ALA A 82 -14.20 16.60 -23.05
CA ALA A 82 -13.64 17.36 -21.94
C ALA A 82 -12.85 16.43 -21.01
N LEU A 83 -11.83 16.92 -20.32
CA LEU A 83 -11.04 16.15 -19.36
C LEU A 83 -11.04 16.85 -17.99
N LEU A 84 -11.40 16.12 -16.93
CA LEU A 84 -11.11 16.51 -15.56
C LEU A 84 -9.78 15.87 -15.14
N LEU A 85 -8.75 16.71 -15.01
CA LEU A 85 -7.36 16.32 -14.77
C LEU A 85 -6.92 16.65 -13.35
N GLY A 86 -6.50 15.65 -12.58
CA GLY A 86 -5.93 15.81 -11.25
C GLY A 86 -4.52 16.42 -11.28
N CYS A 87 -4.32 17.55 -10.63
CA CYS A 87 -3.05 18.30 -10.60
C CYS A 87 -2.94 19.20 -9.36
N PRO A 88 -1.75 19.42 -8.79
CA PRO A 88 -1.58 20.52 -7.83
C PRO A 88 -1.70 21.87 -8.55
N GLU A 89 -2.48 22.79 -7.99
CA GLU A 89 -2.64 24.17 -8.47
C GLU A 89 -1.88 25.14 -7.55
N PRO A 90 -1.01 26.03 -8.09
CA PRO A 90 -0.44 27.11 -7.32
C PRO A 90 -1.50 28.05 -6.72
N ASN A 91 -1.42 28.32 -5.41
CA ASN A 91 -2.29 29.27 -4.73
C ASN A 91 -1.78 30.71 -4.90
N ALA A 92 -2.43 31.47 -5.78
CA ALA A 92 -2.10 32.86 -6.07
C ALA A 92 -2.68 33.88 -5.05
N SER A 93 -3.48 33.44 -4.06
CA SER A 93 -4.14 34.36 -3.11
C SER A 93 -3.19 35.02 -2.12
N GLY A 94 -1.96 34.50 -1.97
CA GLY A 94 -0.99 34.97 -0.98
C GLY A 94 -1.36 34.66 0.47
N ARG A 95 -2.40 33.85 0.70
CA ARG A 95 -2.86 33.41 2.03
C ARG A 95 -2.97 31.90 2.09
N GLY A 96 -2.75 31.34 3.28
CA GLY A 96 -2.83 29.89 3.48
C GLY A 96 -1.63 29.13 2.91
N LYS A 97 -1.83 27.86 2.55
CA LYS A 97 -0.80 27.01 1.93
C LYS A 97 -0.56 27.38 0.47
N ALA A 98 0.63 27.07 -0.02
CA ALA A 98 1.08 27.48 -1.35
C ALA A 98 0.36 26.78 -2.52
N LEU A 99 -0.40 25.70 -2.25
CA LEU A 99 -1.01 24.88 -3.28
C LEU A 99 -2.46 24.54 -2.94
N TYR A 100 -3.24 24.22 -3.95
CA TYR A 100 -4.49 23.48 -3.85
C TYR A 100 -4.31 22.10 -4.51
N ASN A 101 -4.99 21.09 -3.98
CA ASN A 101 -5.20 19.84 -4.69
C ASN A 101 -6.41 20.02 -5.62
N ALA A 102 -6.22 19.95 -6.94
CA ALA A 102 -7.22 20.42 -7.90
C ALA A 102 -7.55 19.41 -9.01
N ALA A 103 -8.79 19.51 -9.49
CA ALA A 103 -9.26 18.95 -10.75
C ALA A 103 -9.40 20.10 -11.76
N LEU A 104 -8.64 20.03 -12.85
CA LEU A 104 -8.58 21.02 -13.91
C LEU A 104 -9.50 20.56 -15.05
N LEU A 105 -10.45 21.41 -15.45
CA LEU A 105 -11.29 21.14 -16.62
C LEU A 105 -10.54 21.57 -17.89
N CYS A 106 -10.01 20.62 -18.64
CA CYS A 106 -9.32 20.83 -19.90
C CYS A 106 -10.31 20.60 -21.06
N GLU A 107 -10.55 21.63 -21.88
CA GLU A 107 -11.47 21.55 -23.02
C GLU A 107 -11.07 22.54 -24.13
N GLY A 108 -11.04 22.04 -25.37
CA GLY A 108 -10.72 22.85 -26.55
C GLY A 108 -9.31 23.45 -26.52
N GLY A 109 -8.33 22.72 -25.97
CA GLY A 109 -6.93 23.15 -25.97
C GLY A 109 -6.49 23.97 -24.75
N SER A 110 -7.34 24.21 -23.76
CA SER A 110 -7.01 25.03 -22.59
C SER A 110 -7.72 24.58 -21.31
N ILE A 111 -7.23 25.05 -20.15
CA ILE A 111 -7.90 24.87 -18.86
C ILE A 111 -9.02 25.91 -18.72
N ARG A 112 -10.27 25.46 -18.66
CA ARG A 112 -11.49 26.28 -18.59
C ARG A 112 -11.97 26.57 -17.18
N ALA A 113 -11.77 25.63 -16.25
CA ALA A 113 -12.21 25.75 -14.86
C ALA A 113 -11.31 24.93 -13.93
N ARG A 114 -11.41 25.19 -12.62
CA ARG A 114 -10.61 24.56 -11.57
C ARG A 114 -11.49 24.26 -10.36
N PHE A 115 -11.44 23.02 -9.87
CA PHE A 115 -12.17 22.57 -8.69
C PHE A 115 -11.15 22.10 -7.66
N ARG A 116 -11.17 22.65 -6.44
CA ARG A 116 -10.08 22.48 -5.45
C ARG A 116 -10.54 21.65 -4.27
N LYS A 117 -9.97 20.49 -3.95
CA LYS A 117 -10.39 19.62 -2.84
C LYS A 117 -10.72 20.41 -1.56
N ALA A 118 -11.90 20.19 -0.99
CA ALA A 118 -12.37 20.95 0.17
C ALA A 118 -11.96 20.28 1.48
N LEU A 119 -12.08 18.95 1.54
CA LEU A 119 -11.77 18.16 2.72
C LEU A 119 -10.37 17.56 2.59
N LEU A 120 -9.46 17.96 3.48
CA LEU A 120 -8.06 17.51 3.46
C LEU A 120 -7.82 16.44 4.53
N PRO A 121 -7.61 15.16 4.16
CA PRO A 121 -7.33 14.11 5.14
C PRO A 121 -5.95 14.31 5.79
N THR A 122 -5.92 14.20 7.12
CA THR A 122 -4.70 14.36 7.94
C THR A 122 -4.63 13.27 9.03
N TYR A 123 -4.96 12.04 8.64
CA TYR A 123 -5.01 10.86 9.50
C TYR A 123 -4.39 9.65 8.79
N ASP A 124 -3.95 8.65 9.56
CA ASP A 124 -3.27 7.45 9.06
C ASP A 124 -2.11 7.80 8.10
N VAL A 125 -2.26 7.48 6.81
CA VAL A 125 -1.24 7.69 5.77
C VAL A 125 -1.28 9.09 5.13
N PHE A 126 -2.31 9.89 5.43
CA PHE A 126 -2.52 11.20 4.82
C PHE A 126 -1.97 12.34 5.66
N ASP A 127 -1.45 13.37 4.99
CA ASP A 127 -0.94 14.60 5.60
C ASP A 127 -1.23 15.81 4.69
N GLU A 128 -2.41 15.86 4.07
CA GLU A 128 -2.68 16.83 3.00
C GLU A 128 -2.70 18.28 3.50
N ALA A 129 -3.11 18.51 4.75
CA ALA A 129 -3.08 19.83 5.38
C ALA A 129 -1.64 20.38 5.55
N ARG A 130 -0.60 19.53 5.42
CA ARG A 130 0.79 19.99 5.33
C ARG A 130 1.02 20.81 4.06
N TYR A 131 0.48 20.35 2.93
CA TYR A 131 0.81 20.81 1.58
C TYR A 131 -0.23 21.75 0.97
N PHE A 132 -1.51 21.49 1.23
CA PHE A 132 -2.62 22.09 0.51
C PHE A 132 -3.48 23.00 1.38
N GLU A 133 -4.01 24.03 0.75
CA GLU A 133 -5.06 24.88 1.30
C GLU A 133 -6.41 24.24 0.97
N PRO A 134 -7.39 24.19 1.89
CA PRO A 134 -8.72 23.70 1.56
C PRO A 134 -9.41 24.64 0.53
N GLY A 135 -10.06 24.05 -0.46
CA GLY A 135 -10.89 24.80 -1.40
C GLY A 135 -12.24 25.23 -0.82
N ASP A 136 -12.94 26.13 -1.51
CA ASP A 136 -14.27 26.59 -1.13
C ASP A 136 -15.31 25.46 -1.20
N ALA A 137 -15.85 25.04 -0.05
CA ALA A 137 -16.84 23.97 0.04
C ALA A 137 -18.25 24.38 -0.45
N SER A 138 -18.47 25.63 -0.89
CA SER A 138 -19.75 26.09 -1.41
C SER A 138 -20.17 25.32 -2.67
N GLY A 139 -21.48 25.09 -2.84
CA GLY A 139 -21.99 24.31 -3.98
C GLY A 139 -21.66 24.91 -5.35
N ALA A 140 -21.66 26.25 -5.46
CA ALA A 140 -21.34 26.93 -6.71
C ALA A 140 -19.89 26.69 -7.15
N ALA A 141 -18.95 26.60 -6.21
CA ALA A 141 -17.54 26.31 -6.50
C ALA A 141 -17.29 24.86 -6.93
N ARG A 142 -18.30 23.99 -6.89
CA ARG A 142 -18.22 22.54 -7.14
C ARG A 142 -18.95 22.09 -8.39
N ILE A 143 -19.74 22.96 -9.00
CA ILE A 143 -20.58 22.58 -10.14
C ILE A 143 -19.94 23.04 -11.44
N MET A 144 -19.91 22.12 -12.41
CA MET A 144 -19.73 22.47 -13.82
C MET A 144 -20.98 22.11 -14.62
N THR A 145 -21.24 22.82 -15.72
CA THR A 145 -22.28 22.41 -16.67
C THR A 145 -21.61 21.83 -17.91
N HIS A 146 -21.87 20.56 -18.19
CA HIS A 146 -21.38 19.88 -19.38
C HIS A 146 -22.55 19.30 -20.16
N ARG A 147 -22.68 19.67 -21.44
CA ARG A 147 -23.79 19.24 -22.32
C ARG A 147 -25.18 19.36 -21.67
N GLY A 148 -25.43 20.46 -20.97
CA GLY A 148 -26.71 20.75 -20.29
C GLY A 148 -26.92 20.05 -18.96
N VAL A 149 -25.95 19.25 -18.49
CA VAL A 149 -26.00 18.55 -17.20
C VAL A 149 -25.10 19.24 -16.19
N ARG A 150 -25.61 19.47 -14.97
CA ARG A 150 -24.87 20.07 -13.86
C ARG A 150 -24.17 18.99 -13.05
N LEU A 151 -22.85 18.91 -13.14
CA LEU A 151 -22.01 17.90 -12.50
C LEU A 151 -21.33 18.46 -11.26
N CYS A 152 -21.45 17.76 -10.12
CA CYS A 152 -20.69 18.02 -8.91
C CYS A 152 -19.30 17.37 -9.03
N VAL A 153 -18.25 18.19 -9.03
CA VAL A 153 -16.85 17.74 -9.07
C VAL A 153 -16.29 17.67 -7.66
N THR A 154 -15.88 16.47 -7.27
CA THR A 154 -15.32 16.15 -5.95
C THR A 154 -13.96 15.48 -6.10
N ILE A 155 -13.11 15.58 -5.07
CA ILE A 155 -11.80 14.92 -5.06
C ILE A 155 -11.69 14.07 -3.78
N CYS A 156 -11.55 12.76 -3.96
CA CYS A 156 -11.40 11.74 -2.92
C CYS A 156 -12.24 12.02 -1.67
N GLU A 157 -11.59 12.49 -0.59
CA GLU A 157 -12.14 12.76 0.75
C GLU A 157 -13.43 13.60 0.74
N ASP A 158 -13.64 14.43 -0.27
CA ASP A 158 -14.89 15.17 -0.44
C ASP A 158 -16.14 14.26 -0.45
N LEU A 159 -16.01 12.96 -0.80
CA LEU A 159 -17.08 11.94 -0.68
C LEU A 159 -17.09 11.17 0.64
N TRP A 160 -16.01 11.20 1.43
CA TRP A 160 -15.83 10.36 2.64
C TRP A 160 -16.41 11.01 3.89
N ASN A 161 -17.38 11.92 3.75
CA ASN A 161 -17.94 12.70 4.86
C ASN A 161 -19.48 12.62 4.95
N ASP A 162 -20.09 11.55 4.42
CA ASP A 162 -21.52 11.30 4.62
C ASP A 162 -21.81 11.12 6.13
N LYS A 163 -22.39 12.17 6.73
CA LYS A 163 -22.72 12.26 8.16
C LYS A 163 -23.67 11.16 8.64
N ASP A 164 -24.43 10.55 7.73
CA ASP A 164 -25.40 9.50 8.03
C ASP A 164 -24.83 8.09 7.74
N TYR A 165 -23.57 8.00 7.28
CA TYR A 165 -22.86 6.74 7.06
C TYR A 165 -21.79 6.50 8.14
N TRP A 166 -21.06 7.55 8.52
CA TRP A 166 -19.98 7.43 9.50
C TRP A 166 -20.49 7.67 10.94
N PRO A 167 -20.04 6.87 11.93
CA PRO A 167 -20.45 7.06 13.32
C PRO A 167 -19.93 8.37 13.91
N HIS A 168 -18.82 8.89 13.37
CA HIS A 168 -18.21 10.14 13.79
C HIS A 168 -18.00 11.06 12.59
N ARG A 169 -18.51 12.27 12.70
CA ARG A 169 -18.37 13.30 11.68
C ARG A 169 -17.04 14.03 11.88
N LEU A 170 -16.13 13.88 10.91
CA LEU A 170 -14.81 14.51 10.96
C LEU A 170 -14.85 15.99 10.49
N TYR A 171 -15.72 16.32 9.55
CA TYR A 171 -15.73 17.64 8.93
C TYR A 171 -17.03 18.42 9.19
N PRO A 172 -16.96 19.74 9.45
CA PRO A 172 -18.13 20.56 9.74
C PRO A 172 -18.99 20.84 8.50
N VAL A 173 -18.45 20.65 7.30
CA VAL A 173 -19.09 20.94 6.00
C VAL A 173 -19.16 19.68 5.14
N ASP A 174 -20.20 19.57 4.30
CA ASP A 174 -20.37 18.49 3.32
C ASP A 174 -20.43 19.11 1.91
N PRO A 175 -19.37 18.99 1.09
CA PRO A 175 -19.33 19.54 -0.26
C PRO A 175 -20.40 18.95 -1.19
N VAL A 176 -20.81 17.70 -0.98
CA VAL A 176 -21.84 17.03 -1.78
C VAL A 176 -23.21 17.63 -1.46
N GLU A 177 -23.54 17.81 -0.18
CA GLU A 177 -24.79 18.48 0.22
C GLU A 177 -24.87 19.90 -0.32
N ALA A 178 -23.78 20.65 -0.24
CA ALA A 178 -23.72 22.02 -0.77
C ALA A 178 -23.94 22.04 -2.28
N ALA A 179 -23.31 21.14 -3.04
CA ALA A 179 -23.49 21.03 -4.49
C ALA A 179 -24.91 20.59 -4.87
N MET A 180 -25.53 19.71 -4.09
CA MET A 180 -26.93 19.33 -4.30
C MET A 180 -27.89 20.50 -4.09
N ALA A 181 -27.71 21.27 -3.01
CA ALA A 181 -28.50 22.47 -2.75
C ALA A 181 -28.34 23.50 -3.87
N ALA A 182 -27.16 23.54 -4.50
CA ALA A 182 -26.91 24.34 -5.69
C ALA A 182 -27.48 23.74 -6.98
N GLY A 183 -28.04 22.52 -6.98
CA GLY A 183 -28.75 21.88 -8.08
C GLY A 183 -27.90 20.97 -8.98
N ALA A 184 -26.95 20.24 -8.39
CA ALA A 184 -26.22 19.17 -9.08
C ALA A 184 -27.16 18.01 -9.50
N GLN A 185 -26.84 17.39 -10.64
CA GLN A 185 -27.62 16.30 -11.27
C GLN A 185 -26.84 14.99 -11.39
N ALA A 186 -25.52 15.02 -11.16
CA ALA A 186 -24.67 13.84 -11.05
C ALA A 186 -23.39 14.21 -10.30
N ILE A 187 -22.66 13.19 -9.81
CA ILE A 187 -21.41 13.35 -9.08
C ILE A 187 -20.27 12.73 -9.88
N VAL A 188 -19.16 13.44 -9.99
CA VAL A 188 -17.90 12.96 -10.57
C VAL A 188 -16.79 13.11 -9.53
N ASN A 189 -16.00 12.04 -9.33
CA ASN A 189 -14.98 12.00 -8.30
C ASN A 189 -13.64 11.49 -8.83
N LEU A 190 -12.59 12.25 -8.56
CA LEU A 190 -11.20 11.90 -8.83
C LEU A 190 -10.58 11.43 -7.51
N SER A 191 -10.05 10.22 -7.46
CA SER A 191 -9.56 9.60 -6.23
C SER A 191 -8.17 9.00 -6.37
N ALA A 192 -7.38 9.11 -5.29
CA ALA A 192 -6.24 8.26 -5.00
C ALA A 192 -6.48 7.59 -3.65
N SER A 193 -7.43 6.64 -3.62
CA SER A 193 -7.82 5.93 -2.41
C SER A 193 -6.98 4.66 -2.25
N PRO A 194 -6.05 4.60 -1.26
CA PRO A 194 -5.16 3.47 -1.09
C PRO A 194 -5.94 2.23 -0.65
N PHE A 195 -5.43 1.06 -1.00
CA PHE A 195 -5.92 -0.24 -0.60
C PHE A 195 -5.70 -0.49 0.89
N SER A 196 -6.68 -1.15 1.49
CA SER A 196 -6.51 -1.95 2.70
C SER A 196 -7.55 -3.08 2.66
N LEU A 197 -7.28 -4.17 3.36
CA LEU A 197 -8.19 -5.32 3.40
C LEU A 197 -9.60 -4.89 3.82
N ARG A 198 -10.60 -5.43 3.12
CA ARG A 198 -12.04 -5.14 3.29
C ARG A 198 -12.48 -3.72 2.89
N LYS A 199 -11.55 -2.82 2.54
CA LYS A 199 -11.89 -1.45 2.11
C LYS A 199 -12.73 -1.43 0.84
N GLN A 200 -12.57 -2.41 -0.05
CA GLN A 200 -13.38 -2.46 -1.27
C GLN A 200 -14.88 -2.66 -1.00
N ALA A 201 -15.23 -3.53 -0.04
CA ALA A 201 -16.62 -3.70 0.37
C ALA A 201 -17.17 -2.39 0.98
N LEU A 202 -16.42 -1.81 1.92
CA LEU A 202 -16.75 -0.52 2.55
C LEU A 202 -16.95 0.60 1.50
N ARG A 203 -16.02 0.74 0.55
CA ARG A 203 -16.07 1.73 -0.52
C ARG A 203 -17.30 1.54 -1.39
N ARG A 204 -17.61 0.30 -1.78
CA ARG A 204 -18.80 0.00 -2.58
C ARG A 204 -20.08 0.39 -1.84
N ASP A 205 -20.19 0.02 -0.59
CA ASP A 205 -21.39 0.27 0.22
C ASP A 205 -21.57 1.77 0.49
N MET A 206 -20.47 2.49 0.76
CA MET A 206 -20.45 3.94 0.91
C MET A 206 -20.88 4.67 -0.38
N LEU A 207 -20.27 4.35 -1.52
CA LEU A 207 -20.60 4.99 -2.81
C LEU A 207 -22.03 4.68 -3.25
N SER A 208 -22.50 3.44 -3.03
CA SER A 208 -23.91 3.06 -3.23
C SER A 208 -24.83 3.91 -2.35
N SER A 209 -24.53 4.03 -1.06
CA SER A 209 -25.31 4.83 -0.11
C SER A 209 -25.42 6.29 -0.56
N ILE A 210 -24.31 6.90 -0.98
CA ILE A 210 -24.30 8.28 -1.49
C ILE A 210 -25.22 8.41 -2.71
N ALA A 211 -25.07 7.55 -3.70
CA ALA A 211 -25.88 7.60 -4.92
C ALA A 211 -27.38 7.42 -4.60
N THR A 212 -27.75 6.43 -3.78
CA THR A 212 -29.15 6.19 -3.37
C THR A 212 -29.74 7.36 -2.60
N LYS A 213 -29.06 7.83 -1.54
CA LYS A 213 -29.57 8.92 -0.67
C LYS A 213 -29.79 10.21 -1.44
N ARG A 214 -28.91 10.48 -2.41
CA ARG A 214 -28.97 11.72 -3.18
C ARG A 214 -29.83 11.60 -4.44
N GLY A 215 -30.17 10.38 -4.86
CA GLY A 215 -30.90 10.12 -6.10
C GLY A 215 -30.12 10.57 -7.34
N LEU A 216 -28.78 10.60 -7.26
CA LEU A 216 -27.90 11.07 -8.32
C LEU A 216 -26.94 9.95 -8.74
N PRO A 217 -26.67 9.76 -10.04
CA PRO A 217 -25.62 8.86 -10.47
C PRO A 217 -24.24 9.40 -10.10
N LEU A 218 -23.30 8.48 -9.89
CA LEU A 218 -21.94 8.76 -9.42
C LEU A 218 -20.90 8.06 -10.28
N ALA A 219 -19.91 8.81 -10.75
CA ALA A 219 -18.71 8.28 -11.40
C ALA A 219 -17.48 8.48 -10.51
N TYR A 220 -16.75 7.40 -10.25
CA TYR A 220 -15.63 7.33 -9.32
C TYR A 220 -14.37 6.82 -10.04
N CYS A 221 -13.38 7.67 -10.28
CA CYS A 221 -12.12 7.31 -10.92
C CYS A 221 -11.00 7.21 -9.88
N ASN A 222 -10.49 6.01 -9.63
CA ASN A 222 -9.45 5.76 -8.63
C ASN A 222 -8.10 5.47 -9.29
N GLN A 223 -7.01 5.82 -8.61
CA GLN A 223 -5.66 5.42 -8.98
C GLN A 223 -5.49 3.89 -8.86
N VAL A 224 -4.57 3.34 -9.63
CA VAL A 224 -4.07 1.96 -9.47
C VAL A 224 -2.55 1.96 -9.39
N GLY A 225 -1.95 0.94 -8.77
CA GLY A 225 -0.50 0.76 -8.70
C GLY A 225 0.10 0.95 -7.30
N GLY A 226 1.36 0.57 -7.12
CA GLY A 226 2.13 0.77 -5.89
C GLY A 226 2.94 2.06 -5.91
N ASN A 227 3.05 2.73 -4.77
CA ASN A 227 4.01 3.81 -4.54
C ASN A 227 4.48 3.82 -3.09
N ASP A 228 5.79 3.63 -2.88
CA ASP A 228 6.39 3.37 -1.58
C ASP A 228 5.66 2.22 -0.84
N GLU A 229 5.04 2.52 0.30
CA GLU A 229 4.28 1.59 1.13
C GLU A 229 2.84 1.37 0.66
N LEU A 230 2.30 2.28 -0.15
CA LEU A 230 0.88 2.27 -0.53
C LEU A 230 0.66 1.49 -1.82
N VAL A 231 -0.46 0.78 -1.87
CA VAL A 231 -1.01 0.20 -3.09
C VAL A 231 -2.36 0.86 -3.35
N PHE A 232 -2.67 1.16 -4.60
CA PHE A 232 -3.97 1.62 -5.06
C PHE A 232 -4.57 0.51 -5.91
N ASP A 233 -5.80 0.12 -5.60
CA ASP A 233 -6.42 -1.07 -6.17
C ASP A 233 -7.20 -0.79 -7.46
N GLY A 234 -7.32 0.48 -7.88
CA GLY A 234 -8.13 0.86 -9.02
C GLY A 234 -9.61 0.69 -8.71
N ARG A 235 -10.28 -0.20 -9.45
CA ARG A 235 -11.72 -0.47 -9.36
C ARG A 235 -12.58 0.79 -9.52
N SER A 236 -12.17 1.66 -10.43
CA SER A 236 -12.98 2.79 -10.89
C SER A 236 -14.37 2.30 -11.29
N ALA A 237 -15.41 3.05 -10.96
CA ALA A 237 -16.78 2.54 -11.03
C ALA A 237 -17.81 3.62 -11.32
N LEU A 238 -18.95 3.18 -11.87
CA LEU A 238 -20.15 3.98 -12.02
C LEU A 238 -21.27 3.37 -11.19
N TYR A 239 -22.02 4.23 -10.50
CA TYR A 239 -23.19 3.86 -9.73
C TYR A 239 -24.42 4.59 -10.28
N ALA A 240 -25.50 3.86 -10.50
CA ALA A 240 -26.79 4.43 -10.87
C ALA A 240 -27.40 5.21 -9.71
N ALA A 241 -28.38 6.07 -9.98
CA ALA A 241 -29.08 6.87 -8.96
C ALA A 241 -29.76 6.05 -7.86
N CYS A 242 -30.03 4.76 -8.10
CA CYS A 242 -30.55 3.83 -7.09
C CYS A 242 -29.47 3.23 -6.18
N GLY A 243 -28.19 3.50 -6.44
CA GLY A 243 -27.04 2.93 -5.73
C GLY A 243 -26.46 1.66 -6.36
N ALA A 244 -27.13 1.08 -7.36
CA ALA A 244 -26.63 -0.12 -8.02
C ALA A 244 -25.37 0.16 -8.85
N LEU A 245 -24.42 -0.78 -8.83
CA LEU A 245 -23.21 -0.72 -9.63
C LEU A 245 -23.56 -0.86 -11.12
N ALA A 246 -23.25 0.15 -11.92
CA ALA A 246 -23.54 0.21 -13.35
C ALA A 246 -22.35 -0.22 -14.23
N ALA A 247 -21.12 0.02 -13.77
CA ALA A 247 -19.92 -0.47 -14.43
C ALA A 247 -18.72 -0.43 -13.46
N ARG A 248 -17.70 -1.26 -13.71
CA ARG A 248 -16.47 -1.32 -12.90
C ARG A 248 -15.26 -1.68 -13.77
N ALA A 249 -14.17 -0.95 -13.56
CA ALA A 249 -12.85 -1.19 -14.15
C ALA A 249 -12.14 -2.38 -13.49
N ALA A 250 -11.08 -2.87 -14.12
CA ALA A 250 -10.24 -3.94 -13.58
C ALA A 250 -9.69 -3.61 -12.17
N SER A 251 -9.42 -4.64 -11.37
CA SER A 251 -8.70 -4.49 -10.11
C SER A 251 -7.21 -4.69 -10.28
N PHE A 252 -6.41 -3.91 -9.55
CA PHE A 252 -4.94 -4.02 -9.52
C PHE A 252 -4.27 -3.94 -10.92
N SER A 253 -4.93 -3.33 -11.91
CA SER A 253 -4.41 -3.11 -13.27
C SER A 253 -4.86 -1.75 -13.82
N GLU A 254 -4.07 -1.13 -14.69
CA GLU A 254 -4.51 0.02 -15.48
C GLU A 254 -5.68 -0.37 -16.40
N ASP A 255 -6.62 0.55 -16.58
CA ASP A 255 -7.81 0.33 -17.39
C ASP A 255 -8.41 1.66 -17.89
N VAL A 256 -9.21 1.59 -18.96
CA VAL A 256 -9.99 2.72 -19.48
C VAL A 256 -11.43 2.27 -19.62
N LEU A 257 -12.26 2.65 -18.64
CA LEU A 257 -13.68 2.30 -18.61
C LEU A 257 -14.51 3.43 -19.23
N VAL A 258 -15.20 3.16 -20.35
CA VAL A 258 -16.17 4.10 -20.94
C VAL A 258 -17.58 3.56 -20.79
N ALA A 259 -18.45 4.32 -20.11
CA ALA A 259 -19.83 3.92 -19.83
C ALA A 259 -20.77 5.13 -19.77
N GLU A 260 -22.08 4.90 -19.87
CA GLU A 260 -23.10 5.94 -19.73
C GLU A 260 -23.32 6.29 -18.25
N LEU A 261 -23.16 7.58 -17.90
CA LEU A 261 -23.33 8.06 -16.52
C LEU A 261 -24.76 7.87 -15.99
N PHE A 262 -25.75 8.00 -16.86
CA PHE A 262 -27.18 7.84 -16.53
C PHE A 262 -27.71 6.45 -16.88
N ALA A 263 -26.82 5.46 -17.04
CA ALA A 263 -27.23 4.08 -17.24
C ALA A 263 -28.01 3.56 -16.02
N PRO A 264 -28.96 2.62 -16.23
CA PRO A 264 -29.45 1.78 -15.16
C PRO A 264 -28.34 0.86 -14.62
N ALA A 265 -28.66 0.09 -13.59
CA ALA A 265 -27.77 -0.97 -13.07
C ALA A 265 -27.27 -1.89 -14.20
N ALA A 266 -26.04 -2.39 -14.08
CA ALA A 266 -25.57 -3.45 -14.97
C ALA A 266 -26.42 -4.72 -14.78
N ALA A 267 -26.75 -5.38 -15.89
CA ALA A 267 -27.43 -6.67 -15.84
C ALA A 267 -26.52 -7.74 -15.18
N GLU A 268 -25.24 -7.76 -15.55
CA GLU A 268 -24.22 -8.66 -15.01
C GLU A 268 -22.85 -7.97 -14.99
N LEU A 269 -22.07 -8.20 -13.93
CA LEU A 269 -20.67 -7.81 -13.84
C LEU A 269 -19.85 -9.03 -13.39
N PRO A 270 -18.60 -9.20 -13.86
CA PRO A 270 -17.75 -10.30 -13.42
C PRO A 270 -17.61 -10.30 -11.89
N GLU A 271 -17.82 -11.44 -11.24
CA GLU A 271 -17.55 -11.54 -9.81
C GLU A 271 -16.06 -11.38 -9.54
N GLU A 272 -15.72 -10.65 -8.48
CA GLU A 272 -14.35 -10.59 -7.98
C GLU A 272 -14.26 -11.43 -6.71
N ASP A 273 -13.21 -12.23 -6.60
CA ASP A 273 -12.83 -12.83 -5.33
C ASP A 273 -12.38 -11.69 -4.40
N LEU A 274 -13.16 -11.39 -3.36
CA LEU A 274 -12.82 -10.38 -2.34
C LEU A 274 -12.32 -11.05 -1.05
N SER A 275 -11.91 -12.32 -1.11
CA SER A 275 -11.29 -13.00 0.03
C SER A 275 -9.98 -12.30 0.40
N ALA A 276 -9.69 -12.26 1.70
CA ALA A 276 -8.49 -11.60 2.21
C ALA A 276 -7.19 -12.14 1.56
N PRO A 277 -6.97 -13.47 1.43
CA PRO A 277 -5.76 -13.97 0.76
C PRO A 277 -5.65 -13.54 -0.71
N ALA A 278 -6.76 -13.46 -1.45
CA ALA A 278 -6.77 -13.07 -2.85
C ALA A 278 -6.46 -11.58 -3.06
N GLU A 279 -7.01 -10.71 -2.21
CA GLU A 279 -6.69 -9.29 -2.24
C GLU A 279 -5.25 -9.03 -1.78
N THR A 280 -4.82 -9.69 -0.70
CA THR A 280 -3.44 -9.60 -0.20
C THR A 280 -2.43 -10.03 -1.27
N TRP A 281 -2.64 -11.17 -1.94
CA TRP A 281 -1.76 -11.62 -3.02
C TRP A 281 -1.61 -10.57 -4.12
N ARG A 282 -2.72 -10.04 -4.63
CA ARG A 282 -2.71 -9.01 -5.69
C ARG A 282 -2.03 -7.72 -5.22
N ALA A 283 -2.29 -7.29 -3.99
CA ALA A 283 -1.67 -6.09 -3.42
C ALA A 283 -0.15 -6.26 -3.27
N LEU A 284 0.31 -7.38 -2.71
CA LEU A 284 1.74 -7.67 -2.54
C LEU A 284 2.49 -7.76 -3.86
N VAL A 285 1.90 -8.45 -4.85
CA VAL A 285 2.50 -8.57 -6.20
C VAL A 285 2.57 -7.21 -6.88
N LEU A 286 1.47 -6.43 -6.90
CA LEU A 286 1.46 -5.12 -7.53
C LEU A 286 2.41 -4.14 -6.83
N GLY A 287 2.36 -4.08 -5.49
CA GLY A 287 3.24 -3.22 -4.69
C GLY A 287 4.71 -3.54 -4.91
N THR A 288 5.07 -4.83 -4.90
CA THR A 288 6.45 -5.27 -5.17
C THR A 288 6.87 -4.94 -6.60
N ARG A 289 6.05 -5.28 -7.60
CA ARG A 289 6.35 -5.00 -9.02
C ARG A 289 6.59 -3.51 -9.26
N ASP A 290 5.72 -2.67 -8.72
CA ASP A 290 5.81 -1.23 -8.92
C ASP A 290 6.97 -0.60 -8.15
N TYR A 291 7.31 -1.10 -6.96
CA TYR A 291 8.51 -0.66 -6.25
C TYR A 291 9.75 -0.90 -7.11
N PHE A 292 9.90 -2.10 -7.69
CA PHE A 292 11.01 -2.41 -8.59
C PHE A 292 11.02 -1.50 -9.82
N ALA A 293 9.90 -1.45 -10.55
CA ALA A 293 9.80 -0.69 -11.79
C ALA A 293 10.00 0.83 -11.59
N LYS A 294 9.44 1.40 -10.51
CA LYS A 294 9.51 2.85 -10.26
C LYS A 294 10.85 3.26 -9.67
N CYS A 295 11.50 2.41 -8.87
CA CYS A 295 12.84 2.67 -8.33
C CYS A 295 13.99 2.23 -9.26
N GLY A 296 13.70 1.52 -10.36
CA GLY A 296 14.70 1.12 -11.36
C GLY A 296 15.44 -0.17 -11.04
N PHE A 297 14.91 -1.00 -10.14
CA PHE A 297 15.45 -2.33 -9.86
C PHE A 297 14.89 -3.36 -10.83
N GLN A 298 15.71 -4.34 -11.18
CA GLN A 298 15.33 -5.44 -12.07
C GLN A 298 15.49 -6.82 -11.43
N LYS A 299 16.29 -6.95 -10.38
CA LYS A 299 16.66 -8.23 -9.78
C LYS A 299 16.38 -8.23 -8.28
N ALA A 300 15.79 -9.31 -7.77
CA ALA A 300 15.49 -9.51 -6.37
C ALA A 300 16.49 -10.47 -5.73
N LEU A 301 16.86 -10.19 -4.49
CA LEU A 301 17.67 -11.05 -3.64
C LEU A 301 16.94 -11.25 -2.31
N LEU A 302 16.93 -12.46 -1.78
CA LEU A 302 16.38 -12.73 -0.45
C LEU A 302 17.08 -13.92 0.22
N GLY A 303 17.04 -13.95 1.55
CA GLY A 303 17.43 -15.15 2.31
C GLY A 303 16.32 -16.20 2.27
N LEU A 304 16.67 -17.46 2.04
CA LEU A 304 15.75 -18.60 2.20
C LEU A 304 16.11 -19.34 3.49
N SER A 305 15.20 -19.33 4.47
CA SER A 305 15.41 -19.96 5.78
C SER A 305 14.80 -21.36 5.89
N GLY A 306 13.99 -21.78 4.91
CA GLY A 306 13.12 -22.95 5.03
C GLY A 306 11.82 -22.68 5.79
N GLY A 307 11.63 -21.44 6.27
CA GLY A 307 10.41 -20.98 6.93
C GLY A 307 9.40 -20.35 5.97
N ILE A 308 8.15 -20.31 6.41
CA ILE A 308 7.00 -19.87 5.61
C ILE A 308 7.09 -18.41 5.12
N ASP A 309 7.67 -17.52 5.93
CA ASP A 309 7.76 -16.09 5.58
C ASP A 309 8.63 -15.89 4.33
N SER A 310 9.83 -16.48 4.33
CA SER A 310 10.74 -16.43 3.18
C SER A 310 10.15 -17.11 1.95
N ALA A 311 9.33 -18.17 2.14
CA ALA A 311 8.65 -18.86 1.05
C ALA A 311 7.59 -18.00 0.38
N VAL A 312 6.76 -17.30 1.16
CA VAL A 312 5.76 -16.36 0.64
C VAL A 312 6.42 -15.18 -0.07
N VAL A 313 7.49 -14.61 0.50
CA VAL A 313 8.23 -13.51 -0.16
C VAL A 313 8.86 -13.98 -1.47
N ALA A 314 9.43 -15.18 -1.52
CA ALA A 314 9.97 -15.76 -2.75
C ALA A 314 8.89 -15.89 -3.84
N ALA A 315 7.70 -16.39 -3.47
CA ALA A 315 6.58 -16.55 -4.40
C ALA A 315 6.08 -15.19 -4.93
N VAL A 316 5.94 -14.19 -4.06
CA VAL A 316 5.56 -12.83 -4.47
C VAL A 316 6.62 -12.23 -5.40
N ALA A 317 7.90 -12.36 -5.05
CA ALA A 317 9.00 -11.84 -5.86
C ALA A 317 9.02 -12.47 -7.26
N ALA A 318 8.87 -13.79 -7.35
CA ALA A 318 8.83 -14.50 -8.62
C ALA A 318 7.68 -14.01 -9.52
N GLU A 319 6.49 -13.76 -8.95
CA GLU A 319 5.34 -13.23 -9.69
C GLU A 319 5.50 -11.74 -10.07
N ALA A 320 6.16 -10.97 -9.21
CA ALA A 320 6.31 -9.53 -9.39
C ALA A 320 7.33 -9.18 -10.48
N VAL A 321 8.49 -9.84 -10.48
CA VAL A 321 9.65 -9.48 -11.32
C VAL A 321 10.12 -10.57 -12.28
N GLY A 322 9.47 -11.73 -12.28
CA GLY A 322 9.86 -12.90 -13.06
C GLY A 322 10.86 -13.78 -12.29
N PRO A 323 10.68 -15.11 -12.28
CA PRO A 323 11.50 -16.02 -11.47
C PRO A 323 12.98 -16.01 -11.84
N GLU A 324 13.33 -15.77 -13.10
CA GLU A 324 14.71 -15.62 -13.61
C GLU A 324 15.45 -14.42 -13.02
N ASN A 325 14.71 -13.45 -12.47
CA ASN A 325 15.26 -12.25 -11.85
C ASN A 325 15.34 -12.38 -10.31
N VAL A 326 14.99 -13.53 -9.74
CA VAL A 326 15.01 -13.76 -8.29
C VAL A 326 16.14 -14.71 -7.91
N THR A 327 16.93 -14.32 -6.91
CA THR A 327 17.95 -15.18 -6.30
C THR A 327 17.67 -15.39 -4.81
N GLY A 328 17.39 -16.63 -4.41
CA GLY A 328 17.33 -17.05 -3.02
C GLY A 328 18.70 -17.48 -2.49
N VAL A 329 19.08 -17.03 -1.30
CA VAL A 329 20.36 -17.37 -0.68
C VAL A 329 20.12 -18.18 0.59
N LEU A 330 20.62 -19.41 0.62
CA LEU A 330 20.60 -20.30 1.77
C LEU A 330 21.88 -20.04 2.58
N MET A 331 21.74 -19.82 3.89
CA MET A 331 22.86 -19.51 4.78
C MET A 331 22.83 -20.38 6.04
N PRO A 332 23.08 -21.70 5.90
CA PRO A 332 22.96 -22.64 7.00
C PRO A 332 24.03 -22.38 8.07
N SER A 333 23.60 -22.44 9.33
CA SER A 333 24.46 -22.51 10.51
C SER A 333 24.67 -23.98 10.91
N PRO A 334 25.53 -24.29 11.91
CA PRO A 334 25.61 -25.63 12.49
C PRO A 334 24.29 -26.14 13.10
N TRP A 335 23.33 -25.24 13.37
CA TRP A 335 22.04 -25.56 13.97
C TRP A 335 20.92 -25.71 12.93
N SER A 336 21.18 -25.34 11.68
CA SER A 336 20.18 -25.44 10.61
C SER A 336 19.88 -26.90 10.29
N SER A 337 18.59 -27.24 10.24
CA SER A 337 18.16 -28.60 9.94
C SER A 337 18.37 -28.92 8.46
N GLN A 338 18.70 -30.18 8.14
CA GLN A 338 18.80 -30.63 6.74
C GLN A 338 17.45 -30.44 6.02
N GLY A 339 16.34 -30.66 6.73
CA GLY A 339 14.99 -30.42 6.21
C GLY A 339 14.77 -28.98 5.77
N SER A 340 15.20 -27.97 6.54
CA SER A 340 15.05 -26.56 6.16
C SER A 340 15.88 -26.18 4.90
N VAL A 341 17.03 -26.82 4.69
CA VAL A 341 17.81 -26.66 3.46
C VAL A 341 17.09 -27.31 2.26
N ASP A 342 16.61 -28.54 2.43
CA ASP A 342 15.93 -29.30 1.37
C ASP A 342 14.62 -28.62 0.96
N ASP A 343 13.83 -28.16 1.94
CA ASP A 343 12.60 -27.39 1.75
C ASP A 343 12.86 -26.11 0.94
N SER A 344 13.93 -25.39 1.25
CA SER A 344 14.32 -24.16 0.53
C SER A 344 14.72 -24.45 -0.92
N LEU A 345 15.43 -25.55 -1.17
CA LEU A 345 15.83 -25.96 -2.51
C LEU A 345 14.63 -26.46 -3.33
N GLU A 346 13.68 -27.17 -2.69
CA GLU A 346 12.43 -27.58 -3.32
C GLU A 346 11.56 -26.38 -3.69
N LEU A 347 11.36 -25.45 -2.76
CA LEU A 347 10.67 -24.18 -3.01
C LEU A 347 11.27 -23.47 -4.22
N ALA A 348 12.60 -23.31 -4.23
CA ALA A 348 13.27 -22.60 -5.32
C ALA A 348 13.08 -23.29 -6.67
N ARG A 349 13.12 -24.62 -6.69
CA ARG A 349 12.86 -25.44 -7.89
C ARG A 349 11.44 -25.24 -8.41
N THR A 350 10.44 -25.27 -7.52
CA THR A 350 9.03 -25.13 -7.89
C THR A 350 8.72 -23.72 -8.39
N LEU A 351 9.33 -22.70 -7.79
CA LEU A 351 9.19 -21.31 -8.24
C LEU A 351 10.04 -20.97 -9.47
N GLY A 352 11.02 -21.81 -9.82
CA GLY A 352 11.94 -21.57 -10.95
C GLY A 352 12.98 -20.47 -10.68
N ILE A 353 13.29 -20.17 -9.42
CA ILE A 353 14.22 -19.10 -9.04
C ILE A 353 15.66 -19.61 -8.90
N HIS A 354 16.64 -18.71 -8.99
CA HIS A 354 18.04 -19.05 -8.78
C HIS A 354 18.37 -19.23 -7.29
N THR A 355 19.35 -20.08 -6.97
CA THR A 355 19.83 -20.27 -5.61
C THR A 355 21.34 -20.13 -5.45
N ARG A 356 21.76 -19.74 -4.25
CA ARG A 356 23.15 -19.81 -3.78
C ARG A 356 23.18 -20.31 -2.34
N THR A 357 24.19 -21.08 -1.98
CA THR A 357 24.38 -21.53 -0.59
C THR A 357 25.71 -21.02 -0.04
N ILE A 358 25.66 -20.33 1.10
CA ILE A 358 26.82 -19.78 1.79
C ILE A 358 26.75 -20.15 3.28
N PRO A 359 27.38 -21.26 3.71
CA PRO A 359 27.39 -21.65 5.12
C PRO A 359 28.04 -20.59 6.01
N ILE A 360 27.43 -20.29 7.17
CA ILE A 360 27.90 -19.21 8.05
C ILE A 360 28.80 -19.69 9.19
N ALA A 361 28.95 -21.00 9.38
CA ALA A 361 29.75 -21.57 10.47
C ALA A 361 31.20 -21.02 10.55
N PRO A 362 31.95 -20.85 9.43
CA PRO A 362 33.29 -20.25 9.50
C PRO A 362 33.28 -18.80 9.98
N LEU A 363 32.26 -18.04 9.58
CA LEU A 363 32.12 -16.63 9.99
C LEU A 363 31.73 -16.53 11.46
N MET A 364 30.83 -17.40 11.94
CA MET A 364 30.48 -17.49 13.36
C MET A 364 31.71 -17.70 14.23
N ARG A 365 32.55 -18.70 13.90
CA ARG A 365 33.81 -18.95 14.64
C ARG A 365 34.74 -17.74 14.66
N ALA A 366 34.88 -17.04 13.53
CA ALA A 366 35.72 -15.85 13.46
C ALA A 366 35.20 -14.71 14.36
N PHE A 367 33.87 -14.55 14.47
CA PHE A 367 33.27 -13.60 15.42
C PHE A 367 33.49 -14.04 16.87
N ASP A 368 33.27 -15.31 17.19
CA ASP A 368 33.48 -15.87 18.53
C ASP A 368 34.93 -15.65 18.98
N GLU A 369 35.90 -15.95 18.12
CA GLU A 369 37.34 -15.75 18.38
C GLU A 369 37.68 -14.27 18.60
N SER A 370 37.12 -13.38 17.77
CA SER A 370 37.39 -11.94 17.84
C SER A 370 36.79 -11.28 19.08
N LEU A 371 35.67 -11.80 19.59
CA LEU A 371 34.93 -11.22 20.71
C LEU A 371 35.24 -11.87 22.06
N ALA A 372 35.92 -13.03 22.08
CA ALA A 372 36.17 -13.82 23.28
C ALA A 372 36.78 -13.01 24.44
N GLU A 373 37.87 -12.28 24.19
CA GLU A 373 38.53 -11.46 25.23
C GLU A 373 37.61 -10.34 25.73
N SER A 374 36.95 -9.64 24.81
CA SER A 374 36.05 -8.53 25.14
C SER A 374 34.83 -8.99 25.92
N PHE A 375 34.21 -10.13 25.56
CA PHE A 375 33.07 -10.69 26.28
C PHE A 375 33.48 -11.18 27.67
N GLY A 376 34.63 -11.86 27.78
CA GLY A 376 35.18 -12.26 29.07
C GLY A 376 35.44 -11.08 30.01
N ALA A 377 35.90 -9.95 29.48
CA ALA A 377 36.19 -8.74 30.25
C ALA A 377 34.94 -7.91 30.60
N LEU A 378 34.02 -7.71 29.65
CA LEU A 378 32.84 -6.84 29.81
C LEU A 378 31.67 -7.54 30.52
N ALA A 379 31.56 -8.85 30.38
CA ALA A 379 30.42 -9.64 30.84
C ALA A 379 30.88 -10.96 31.51
N PRO A 380 31.74 -10.90 32.55
CA PRO A 380 32.33 -12.09 33.15
C PRO A 380 31.25 -13.02 33.74
N GLY A 381 31.33 -14.31 33.39
CA GLY A 381 30.40 -15.34 33.86
C GLY A 381 29.07 -15.41 33.11
N ILE A 382 28.85 -14.56 32.10
CA ILE A 382 27.69 -14.63 31.22
C ILE A 382 28.03 -15.58 30.05
N GLY A 383 27.28 -16.68 29.92
CA GLY A 383 27.43 -17.64 28.83
C GLY A 383 26.69 -17.22 27.55
N PRO A 384 26.77 -18.04 26.47
CA PRO A 384 26.09 -17.76 25.22
C PRO A 384 24.57 -17.59 25.37
N GLY A 385 23.98 -16.68 24.60
CA GLY A 385 22.55 -16.41 24.56
C GLY A 385 22.14 -15.56 23.36
N THR A 386 21.24 -14.60 23.58
CA THR A 386 20.67 -13.77 22.49
C THR A 386 21.73 -12.96 21.73
N THR A 387 22.90 -12.71 22.32
CA THR A 387 24.01 -12.02 21.63
C THR A 387 24.53 -12.84 20.46
N GLU A 388 24.85 -14.11 20.69
CA GLU A 388 25.39 -15.05 19.71
C GLU A 388 24.33 -15.40 18.65
N GLU A 389 23.07 -15.56 19.05
CA GLU A 389 21.93 -15.69 18.12
C GLU A 389 21.83 -14.48 17.18
N ASN A 390 21.94 -13.25 17.71
CA ASN A 390 21.92 -12.03 16.90
C ASN A 390 23.14 -11.89 15.98
N VAL A 391 24.31 -12.38 16.37
CA VAL A 391 25.52 -12.40 15.51
C VAL A 391 25.25 -13.24 14.27
N GLN A 392 24.62 -14.42 14.41
CA GLN A 392 24.25 -15.25 13.25
C GLN A 392 23.36 -14.48 12.27
N SER A 393 22.30 -13.82 12.78
CA SER A 393 21.41 -13.00 11.94
C SER A 393 22.15 -11.86 11.25
N ARG A 394 23.07 -11.17 11.93
CA ARG A 394 23.87 -10.07 11.34
C ARG A 394 24.87 -10.55 10.29
N ILE A 395 25.47 -11.72 10.48
CA ILE A 395 26.31 -12.36 9.45
C ILE A 395 25.49 -12.57 8.17
N ARG A 396 24.28 -13.14 8.30
CA ARG A 396 23.37 -13.35 7.16
C ARG A 396 23.01 -12.04 6.48
N GLY A 397 22.62 -11.02 7.25
CA GLY A 397 22.32 -9.69 6.75
C GLY A 397 23.49 -9.07 5.97
N ASN A 398 24.72 -9.17 6.49
CA ASN A 398 25.92 -8.67 5.83
C ASN A 398 26.23 -9.41 4.52
N LEU A 399 26.08 -10.74 4.48
CA LEU A 399 26.27 -11.52 3.25
C LEU A 399 25.26 -11.11 2.16
N LEU A 400 23.99 -11.00 2.53
CA LEU A 400 22.92 -10.57 1.62
C LEU A 400 23.15 -9.14 1.11
N MET A 401 23.51 -8.20 1.98
CA MET A 401 23.84 -6.84 1.57
C MET A 401 25.09 -6.79 0.67
N ALA A 402 26.12 -7.60 0.94
CA ALA A 402 27.31 -7.67 0.08
C ALA A 402 26.96 -8.19 -1.33
N LEU A 403 26.10 -9.20 -1.42
CA LEU A 403 25.59 -9.72 -2.70
C LEU A 403 24.73 -8.70 -3.43
N SER A 404 23.83 -8.01 -2.72
CA SER A 404 23.02 -6.90 -3.24
C SER A 404 23.92 -5.82 -3.85
N ASN A 405 24.91 -5.32 -3.09
CA ASN A 405 25.85 -4.30 -3.56
C ASN A 405 26.63 -4.74 -4.79
N LYS A 406 27.02 -6.02 -4.88
CA LYS A 406 27.80 -6.53 -6.01
C LYS A 406 26.96 -6.71 -7.29
N THR A 407 25.68 -7.02 -7.14
CA THR A 407 24.81 -7.43 -8.26
C THR A 407 23.81 -6.35 -8.67
N GLY A 408 23.60 -5.33 -7.83
CA GLY A 408 22.55 -4.33 -7.99
C GLY A 408 21.14 -4.87 -7.72
N ALA A 409 21.01 -6.08 -7.15
CA ALA A 409 19.72 -6.67 -6.80
C ALA A 409 19.15 -6.02 -5.55
N LEU A 410 17.85 -5.76 -5.52
CA LEU A 410 17.16 -5.27 -4.33
C LEU A 410 17.03 -6.41 -3.31
N LEU A 411 17.56 -6.20 -2.11
CA LEU A 411 17.39 -7.14 -1.00
C LEU A 411 15.99 -6.99 -0.39
N LEU A 412 15.21 -8.08 -0.44
CA LEU A 412 13.90 -8.18 0.18
C LEU A 412 14.02 -8.79 1.58
N THR A 413 13.40 -8.13 2.56
CA THR A 413 13.29 -8.69 3.92
C THR A 413 12.06 -9.57 4.04
N THR A 414 12.09 -10.49 5.00
CA THR A 414 11.04 -11.51 5.19
C THR A 414 10.34 -11.40 6.54
N GLY A 415 10.55 -10.32 7.29
CA GLY A 415 9.89 -10.11 8.58
C GLY A 415 8.40 -9.80 8.40
N ASN A 416 7.55 -10.49 9.15
CA ASN A 416 6.09 -10.28 9.15
C ASN A 416 5.66 -9.25 10.20
N LYS A 417 4.38 -8.85 10.18
CA LYS A 417 3.83 -7.83 11.10
C LYS A 417 3.91 -8.26 12.55
N SER A 418 3.70 -9.54 12.85
CA SER A 418 3.71 -10.07 14.21
C SER A 418 5.11 -9.96 14.83
N GLU A 419 6.14 -10.35 14.07
CA GLU A 419 7.55 -10.22 14.47
C GLU A 419 7.95 -8.75 14.67
N LEU A 420 7.60 -7.87 13.72
CA LEU A 420 7.89 -6.43 13.82
C LEU A 420 7.14 -5.77 14.98
N ALA A 421 5.93 -6.22 15.27
CA ALA A 421 5.12 -5.70 16.36
C ALA A 421 5.77 -5.94 17.71
N VAL A 422 6.22 -7.17 18.00
CA VAL A 422 6.82 -7.50 19.31
C VAL A 422 8.35 -7.40 19.31
N GLY A 423 8.95 -7.01 18.19
CA GLY A 423 10.40 -6.86 18.06
C GLY A 423 11.13 -8.19 18.04
N TYR A 424 10.49 -9.26 17.56
CA TYR A 424 11.08 -10.57 17.33
C TYR A 424 11.91 -10.57 16.04
N CYS A 425 12.88 -9.66 16.00
CA CYS A 425 13.71 -9.35 14.85
C CYS A 425 15.07 -8.80 15.29
N THR A 426 16.07 -8.97 14.44
CA THR A 426 17.44 -8.55 14.67
C THR A 426 17.74 -7.33 13.81
N ILE A 427 17.99 -6.18 14.44
CA ILE A 427 18.48 -5.00 13.72
C ILE A 427 19.82 -5.35 13.04
N TYR A 428 19.92 -5.01 11.76
CA TYR A 428 21.03 -5.33 10.86
C TYR A 428 21.22 -6.83 10.57
N GLY A 429 20.27 -7.67 11.00
CA GLY A 429 20.18 -9.08 10.63
C GLY A 429 19.05 -9.32 9.64
N ASP A 430 17.98 -9.98 10.09
CA ASP A 430 16.75 -10.23 9.31
C ASP A 430 16.04 -8.93 8.83
N MET A 431 16.27 -7.82 9.51
CA MET A 431 15.76 -6.50 9.10
C MET A 431 16.58 -5.86 7.96
N SER A 432 17.73 -6.42 7.59
CA SER A 432 18.58 -5.88 6.53
C SER A 432 17.95 -6.07 5.15
N GLY A 433 17.53 -4.98 4.52
CA GLY A 433 17.03 -4.97 3.15
C GLY A 433 16.48 -3.61 2.73
N GLY A 434 16.09 -3.51 1.46
CA GLY A 434 15.53 -2.29 0.87
C GLY A 434 14.01 -2.28 0.80
N PHE A 435 13.36 -3.45 0.89
CA PHE A 435 11.89 -3.54 0.83
C PHE A 435 11.37 -4.75 1.61
N ALA A 436 10.33 -4.55 2.42
CA ALA A 436 9.77 -5.55 3.32
C ALA A 436 8.39 -5.99 2.84
N VAL A 437 8.36 -7.00 1.97
CA VAL A 437 7.16 -7.38 1.20
C VAL A 437 5.97 -7.70 2.11
N ILE A 438 6.20 -8.43 3.21
CA ILE A 438 5.13 -8.92 4.10
C ILE A 438 5.11 -8.23 5.48
N SER A 439 5.73 -7.06 5.61
CA SER A 439 5.86 -6.37 6.91
C SER A 439 4.53 -5.97 7.56
N ASP A 440 3.45 -5.93 6.79
CA ASP A 440 2.10 -5.61 7.27
C ASP A 440 1.14 -6.81 7.26
N LEU A 441 1.66 -8.04 7.12
CA LEU A 441 0.89 -9.27 7.27
C LEU A 441 1.15 -9.91 8.64
N PRO A 442 0.13 -10.14 9.48
CA PRO A 442 0.25 -11.02 10.64
C PRO A 442 0.63 -12.45 10.25
N LYS A 443 1.32 -13.18 11.13
CA LYS A 443 1.78 -14.55 10.87
C LYS A 443 0.65 -15.47 10.42
N THR A 444 -0.50 -15.39 11.09
CA THR A 444 -1.70 -16.15 10.74
C THR A 444 -2.15 -15.91 9.28
N GLN A 445 -2.00 -14.68 8.79
CA GLN A 445 -2.30 -14.33 7.40
C GLN A 445 -1.21 -14.80 6.42
N VAL A 446 0.06 -14.88 6.84
CA VAL A 446 1.13 -15.48 6.02
C VAL A 446 0.81 -16.95 5.71
N TYR A 447 0.36 -17.72 6.71
CA TYR A 447 -0.09 -19.11 6.49
C TYR A 447 -1.32 -19.20 5.57
N ALA A 448 -2.31 -18.32 5.76
CA ALA A 448 -3.47 -18.27 4.88
C ALA A 448 -3.09 -17.93 3.43
N LEU A 449 -2.14 -17.01 3.24
CA LEU A 449 -1.63 -16.63 1.94
C LEU A 449 -0.84 -17.77 1.27
N ALA A 450 0.02 -18.48 1.99
CA ALA A 450 0.75 -19.63 1.45
C ALA A 450 -0.22 -20.71 0.93
N ARG A 451 -1.28 -21.02 1.69
CA ARG A 451 -2.34 -21.94 1.26
C ARG A 451 -3.07 -21.44 0.02
N TYR A 452 -3.41 -20.15 -0.03
CA TYR A 452 -4.04 -19.53 -1.19
C TYR A 452 -3.14 -19.61 -2.43
N VAL A 453 -1.85 -19.27 -2.31
CA VAL A 453 -0.87 -19.37 -3.40
C VAL A 453 -0.80 -20.79 -3.95
N ASN A 454 -0.77 -21.81 -3.07
CA ASN A 454 -0.84 -23.21 -3.50
C ASN A 454 -2.13 -23.56 -4.24
N ALA A 455 -3.26 -22.98 -3.86
CA ALA A 455 -4.54 -23.21 -4.54
C ALA A 455 -4.56 -22.61 -5.96
N ILE A 456 -3.99 -21.41 -6.16
CA ILE A 456 -4.04 -20.70 -7.44
C ILE A 456 -2.87 -21.00 -8.39
N LYS A 457 -1.70 -21.40 -7.87
CA LYS A 457 -0.49 -21.67 -8.66
C LYS A 457 -0.12 -23.17 -8.70
N GLY A 458 -0.72 -23.98 -7.82
CA GLY A 458 -0.41 -25.40 -7.64
C GLY A 458 0.90 -25.61 -6.87
N ARG A 459 0.85 -26.26 -5.70
CA ARG A 459 1.98 -26.69 -4.83
C ARG A 459 3.26 -25.84 -4.85
N ALA A 460 3.15 -24.51 -5.02
CA ALA A 460 4.27 -23.59 -5.20
C ALA A 460 5.13 -23.50 -3.93
N VAL A 461 4.49 -23.49 -2.77
CA VAL A 461 5.11 -23.59 -1.45
C VAL A 461 5.06 -25.05 -0.99
N PRO A 462 6.19 -25.70 -0.71
CA PRO A 462 6.23 -27.07 -0.21
C PRO A 462 5.35 -27.26 1.04
N GLN A 463 4.62 -28.37 1.11
CA GLN A 463 3.71 -28.65 2.21
C GLN A 463 4.45 -28.75 3.56
N ALA A 464 5.68 -29.28 3.55
CA ALA A 464 6.53 -29.33 4.74
C ALA A 464 6.80 -27.95 5.35
N ILE A 465 6.92 -26.89 4.54
CA ILE A 465 7.08 -25.50 5.03
C ILE A 465 5.80 -25.01 5.71
N ILE A 466 4.63 -25.42 5.22
CA ILE A 466 3.32 -24.99 5.74
C ILE A 466 2.98 -25.71 7.06
N ASP A 467 3.38 -26.98 7.19
CA ASP A 467 3.05 -27.79 8.37
C ASP A 467 4.10 -27.67 9.50
N LYS A 468 5.28 -27.14 9.19
CA LYS A 468 6.38 -26.94 10.15
C LYS A 468 6.04 -25.82 11.15
N ALA A 469 6.42 -26.03 12.41
CA ALA A 469 6.29 -25.01 13.44
C ALA A 469 7.24 -23.82 13.16
N PRO A 470 6.82 -22.57 13.40
CA PRO A 470 7.64 -21.40 13.11
C PRO A 470 8.85 -21.31 14.06
N SER A 471 10.03 -21.07 13.47
CA SER A 471 11.32 -21.04 14.16
C SER A 471 12.36 -20.23 13.38
N ALA A 472 13.29 -19.60 14.11
CA ALA A 472 14.46 -18.91 13.55
C ALA A 472 15.72 -19.79 13.42
N GLU A 473 15.70 -21.03 13.95
CA GLU A 473 16.84 -21.99 13.96
C GLU A 473 18.20 -21.36 14.36
N LEU A 474 18.22 -20.50 15.39
CA LEU A 474 19.42 -19.86 15.92
C LEU A 474 20.10 -20.66 17.04
N LYS A 475 19.37 -21.60 17.65
CA LYS A 475 19.85 -22.56 18.65
C LYS A 475 19.14 -23.92 18.49
N PRO A 476 19.65 -25.01 19.09
CA PRO A 476 19.01 -26.33 19.01
C PRO A 476 17.55 -26.33 19.51
N ASP A 477 16.68 -27.04 18.79
CA ASP A 477 15.25 -27.26 19.10
C ASP A 477 14.42 -26.00 19.35
N GLN A 478 14.85 -24.85 18.79
CA GLN A 478 14.18 -23.56 18.98
C GLN A 478 12.78 -23.53 18.34
N THR A 479 11.82 -22.94 19.05
CA THR A 479 10.53 -22.50 18.48
C THR A 479 10.21 -21.08 18.89
N ASP A 480 9.39 -20.37 18.10
CA ASP A 480 8.99 -19.01 18.46
C ASP A 480 8.17 -18.98 19.77
N GLN A 481 7.46 -20.09 20.05
CA GLN A 481 6.65 -20.28 21.26
C GLN A 481 7.49 -20.36 22.55
N ASP A 482 8.81 -20.54 22.45
CA ASP A 482 9.72 -20.45 23.60
C ASP A 482 9.64 -19.05 24.26
N THR A 483 9.27 -18.03 23.46
CA THR A 483 9.36 -16.61 23.84
C THR A 483 8.14 -15.78 23.49
N LEU A 484 7.15 -16.35 22.79
CA LEU A 484 5.91 -15.68 22.39
C LEU A 484 4.71 -16.58 22.70
N PRO A 485 3.51 -16.01 22.95
CA PRO A 485 2.29 -16.82 22.93
C PRO A 485 2.03 -17.37 21.52
N PRO A 486 1.16 -18.40 21.36
CA PRO A 486 0.74 -18.88 20.04
C PRO A 486 0.29 -17.75 19.14
N TYR A 487 0.62 -17.82 17.85
CA TYR A 487 0.39 -16.73 16.91
C TYR A 487 -1.08 -16.36 16.76
N GLU A 488 -2.01 -17.31 16.93
CA GLU A 488 -3.45 -17.04 16.93
C GLU A 488 -3.86 -16.09 18.06
N VAL A 489 -3.27 -16.27 19.25
CA VAL A 489 -3.49 -15.40 20.41
C VAL A 489 -2.75 -14.09 20.25
N LEU A 490 -1.48 -14.14 19.82
CA LEU A 490 -0.65 -12.96 19.60
C LEU A 490 -1.30 -12.01 18.59
N ASP A 491 -1.63 -12.51 17.40
CA ASP A 491 -2.16 -11.71 16.29
C ASP A 491 -3.52 -11.10 16.66
N ALA A 492 -4.34 -11.81 17.45
CA ALA A 492 -5.61 -11.29 17.93
C ALA A 492 -5.43 -10.12 18.91
N ILE A 493 -4.50 -10.24 19.87
CA ILE A 493 -4.14 -9.15 20.78
C ILE A 493 -3.57 -7.96 19.99
N LEU A 494 -2.67 -8.22 19.04
CA LEU A 494 -2.06 -7.18 18.20
C LEU A 494 -3.11 -6.45 17.35
N ALA A 495 -4.08 -7.16 16.77
CA ALA A 495 -5.15 -6.56 16.01
C ALA A 495 -6.01 -5.61 16.86
N LEU A 496 -6.35 -6.01 18.10
CA LEU A 496 -7.10 -5.15 19.02
C LEU A 496 -6.27 -3.94 19.48
N HIS A 497 -5.01 -4.16 19.86
CA HIS A 497 -4.17 -3.09 20.38
C HIS A 497 -3.76 -2.08 19.31
N ILE A 498 -3.30 -2.56 18.15
CA ILE A 498 -2.73 -1.71 17.10
C ILE A 498 -3.84 -1.16 16.20
N GLU A 499 -4.69 -2.03 15.66
CA GLU A 499 -5.65 -1.65 14.62
C GLU A 499 -6.98 -1.12 15.18
N LYS A 500 -7.37 -1.53 16.39
CA LYS A 500 -8.59 -1.05 17.08
C LYS A 500 -8.32 -0.06 18.20
N GLU A 501 -7.06 0.21 18.51
CA GLU A 501 -6.65 1.19 19.52
C GLU A 501 -7.14 0.86 20.94
N HIS A 502 -7.43 -0.42 21.22
CA HIS A 502 -7.87 -0.85 22.54
C HIS A 502 -6.71 -0.78 23.56
N THR A 503 -7.05 -0.33 24.76
CA THR A 503 -6.21 -0.39 25.96
C THR A 503 -6.04 -1.83 26.43
N ALA A 504 -5.02 -2.08 27.27
CA ALA A 504 -4.81 -3.42 27.85
C ALA A 504 -6.05 -3.91 28.63
N ALA A 505 -6.72 -3.01 29.36
CA ALA A 505 -7.93 -3.33 30.11
C ALA A 505 -9.09 -3.77 29.20
N GLU A 506 -9.29 -3.08 28.07
CA GLU A 506 -10.33 -3.44 27.09
C GLU A 506 -10.03 -4.79 26.41
N ILE A 507 -8.77 -5.10 26.15
CA ILE A 507 -8.36 -6.40 25.59
C ILE A 507 -8.60 -7.52 26.62
N VAL A 508 -8.29 -7.30 27.90
CA VAL A 508 -8.61 -8.27 28.96
C VAL A 508 -10.12 -8.48 29.09
N ALA A 509 -10.90 -7.39 29.03
CA ALA A 509 -12.37 -7.47 29.04
C ALA A 509 -12.94 -8.23 27.83
N ALA A 510 -12.21 -8.26 26.71
CA ALA A 510 -12.54 -9.07 25.54
C ALA A 510 -12.22 -10.58 25.70
N GLY A 511 -11.68 -11.00 26.85
CA GLY A 511 -11.49 -12.41 27.22
C GLY A 511 -10.05 -12.93 27.09
N PHE A 512 -9.06 -12.06 26.95
CA PHE A 512 -7.65 -12.45 26.90
C PHE A 512 -7.00 -12.45 28.29
N GLU A 513 -6.09 -13.39 28.54
CA GLU A 513 -5.39 -13.53 29.82
C GLU A 513 -4.57 -12.27 30.18
N PRO A 514 -4.77 -11.68 31.39
CA PRO A 514 -4.13 -10.42 31.78
C PRO A 514 -2.61 -10.41 31.65
N GLU A 515 -1.95 -11.48 32.08
CA GLU A 515 -0.48 -11.59 32.02
C GLU A 515 0.02 -11.62 30.57
N THR A 516 -0.71 -12.29 29.68
CA THR A 516 -0.35 -12.36 28.25
C THR A 516 -0.52 -11.01 27.59
N VAL A 517 -1.63 -10.31 27.85
CA VAL A 517 -1.88 -8.96 27.31
C VAL A 517 -0.80 -7.99 27.78
N ALA A 518 -0.51 -7.95 29.09
CA ALA A 518 0.51 -7.07 29.66
C ALA A 518 1.89 -7.32 29.03
N ARG A 519 2.27 -8.59 28.85
CA ARG A 519 3.52 -8.98 28.19
C ARG A 519 3.57 -8.53 26.73
N VAL A 520 2.52 -8.77 25.95
CA VAL A 520 2.47 -8.38 24.53
C VAL A 520 2.57 -6.85 24.39
N CYS A 521 1.81 -6.08 25.17
CA CYS A 521 1.88 -4.62 25.15
C CYS A 521 3.28 -4.10 25.53
N ALA A 522 3.93 -4.72 26.51
CA ALA A 522 5.31 -4.37 26.88
C ALA A 522 6.32 -4.64 25.74
N LEU A 523 6.19 -5.78 25.06
CA LEU A 523 7.00 -6.11 23.89
C LEU A 523 6.76 -5.12 22.74
N VAL A 524 5.49 -4.79 22.46
CA VAL A 524 5.14 -3.81 21.42
C VAL A 524 5.81 -2.48 21.68
N LYS A 525 5.72 -1.98 22.92
CA LYS A 525 6.40 -0.74 23.31
C LYS A 525 7.93 -0.86 23.13
N GLY A 526 8.53 -1.92 23.66
CA GLY A 526 9.97 -2.14 23.62
C GLY A 526 10.54 -2.24 22.20
N ALA A 527 9.72 -2.61 21.23
CA ALA A 527 10.10 -2.80 19.84
C ALA A 527 10.04 -1.53 18.96
N GLU A 528 9.57 -0.40 19.48
CA GLU A 528 9.39 0.84 18.69
C GLU A 528 10.70 1.31 18.02
N PHE A 529 11.83 1.21 18.71
CA PHE A 529 13.13 1.60 18.16
C PHE A 529 13.61 0.68 17.02
N LYS A 530 13.20 -0.59 17.03
CA LYS A 530 13.48 -1.52 15.93
C LYS A 530 12.64 -1.14 14.71
N ARG A 531 11.32 -0.96 14.90
CA ARG A 531 10.38 -0.62 13.81
C ARG A 531 10.75 0.65 13.06
N ARG A 532 11.29 1.67 13.74
CA ARG A 532 11.76 2.89 13.07
C ARG A 532 12.92 2.70 12.10
N GLN A 533 13.60 1.55 12.16
CA GLN A 533 14.70 1.17 11.27
C GLN A 533 14.28 0.10 10.26
N ALA A 534 13.01 -0.32 10.26
CA ALA A 534 12.52 -1.29 9.30
C ALA A 534 12.47 -0.69 7.89
N ALA A 535 12.75 -1.53 6.89
CA ALA A 535 12.56 -1.17 5.49
C ALA A 535 11.08 -0.85 5.21
N PRO A 536 10.77 0.03 4.24
CA PRO A 536 9.41 0.25 3.79
C PRO A 536 8.82 -1.05 3.24
N GLY A 537 7.51 -1.24 3.37
CA GLY A 537 6.84 -2.45 2.93
C GLY A 537 5.41 -2.20 2.51
N VAL A 538 4.77 -3.23 1.93
CA VAL A 538 3.43 -3.09 1.36
C VAL A 538 2.38 -3.04 2.48
N LYS A 539 1.65 -1.93 2.55
CA LYS A 539 0.50 -1.76 3.45
C LYS A 539 -0.70 -2.54 2.93
N VAL A 540 -1.24 -3.42 3.78
CA VAL A 540 -2.47 -4.17 3.52
C VAL A 540 -3.49 -4.03 4.64
N ALA A 541 -3.04 -3.75 5.86
CA ALA A 541 -3.90 -3.55 7.02
C ALA A 541 -4.49 -2.13 7.06
N TRP A 542 -5.53 -1.96 7.85
CA TRP A 542 -6.13 -0.64 8.07
C TRP A 542 -5.14 0.33 8.72
N ARG A 543 -4.37 -0.14 9.71
CA ARG A 543 -3.29 0.63 10.36
C ARG A 543 -1.99 -0.16 10.32
N SER A 544 -0.93 0.49 9.87
CA SER A 544 0.36 -0.16 9.56
C SER A 544 1.51 0.57 10.22
N PHE A 545 2.59 -0.15 10.50
CA PHE A 545 3.82 0.46 10.99
C PHE A 545 4.42 1.37 9.91
N GLY A 546 4.89 2.56 10.30
CA GLY A 546 5.28 3.62 9.37
C GLY A 546 4.37 4.84 9.50
N SER A 547 3.81 5.33 8.39
CA SER A 547 3.00 6.54 8.40
C SER A 547 1.72 6.45 9.25
N GLY A 548 1.10 5.26 9.34
CA GLY A 548 -0.10 5.01 10.14
C GLY A 548 0.13 4.77 11.64
N TRP A 549 1.38 4.57 12.07
CA TRP A 549 1.77 4.30 13.47
C TRP A 549 2.89 5.25 13.89
N ARG A 550 2.54 6.31 14.60
CA ARG A 550 3.47 7.39 14.99
C ARG A 550 3.63 7.44 16.49
N MET A 551 4.32 6.44 17.06
CA MET A 551 4.58 6.38 18.50
C MET A 551 5.92 7.05 18.86
N PRO A 552 6.02 7.71 20.03
CA PRO A 552 7.27 8.24 20.54
C PRO A 552 8.23 7.10 20.95
N LEU A 553 9.53 7.27 20.64
CA LEU A 553 10.58 6.35 21.09
C LEU A 553 10.85 6.47 22.60
N ALA A 554 10.96 7.72 23.06
CA ALA A 554 11.22 8.05 24.46
C ALA A 554 9.89 8.34 25.16
N ALA A 555 9.18 7.29 25.59
CA ALA A 555 7.92 7.42 26.29
C ALA A 555 7.68 6.34 27.36
N ALA A 556 6.84 6.69 28.35
CA ALA A 556 6.24 5.72 29.25
C ALA A 556 5.26 4.79 28.48
N PRO A 557 4.88 3.62 29.03
CA PRO A 557 3.84 2.79 28.43
C PRO A 557 2.51 3.55 28.35
N LEU A 558 1.63 3.13 27.43
CA LEU A 558 0.24 3.56 27.49
C LEU A 558 -0.39 3.09 28.83
N PRO A 559 -1.25 3.91 29.45
CA PRO A 559 -1.84 3.61 30.74
C PRO A 559 -2.73 2.36 30.73
#